data_AF-A0A937R8A8-F1
#
_entry.id   AF-A0A937R8A8-F1
#
_cell.length_a   1.000
_cell.length_b   1.000
_cell.length_c   1.000
_cell.angle_alpha   90.00
_cell.angle_beta   90.00
_cell.angle_gamma   90.00
#
_symmetry.space_group_name_H-M   'P 1'
#
loop_
_entity.id
_entity.type
_entity.pdbx_description
1 polymer ?
#
loop_
_entity_poly.entity_id
_entity_poly.type
_entity_poly.pdbx_seq_one_letter_code
_entity_poly.pdbx_strand_id
1 'polypeptide(L)'
;MLSIDQNCHPLWDTVPKLQALVAKGIRVTHYIEDVDVAFTALGSTVDDEVLHLARERFHRSGGQDWGAALFYAEFLGRLPVDIRHWEPVTGLKTNTLARQLGRSVDDLYDEFSPGDTWQLIGSSYIGDRLHHRVIGDLSVAETRHFVHELRRRARDHMLATFPRKDSQERLGRWLKHEDTRVERLLAARAGHRLVDLYHDWLREDIPSGLLRLGLTSSLFALGADPARTALLEMFLRDYAHASALYNQAIEETDSELRPLKRSDGELPFFAILEHQGHLVRTAMFLRDGEMLLGEHGIPVGADGAMPVDALANVGVQAMCGKALLLVIQARLGQGGGPLALPYRGSLYMPAVDRLAAKLAADGLLPGTLHPLVRVRFHLLDRIAELDTPIRLPAHLAPYFGRDEIPARDLAAAYPELAADAAERLDTLRCPRARQAWQRENLPELMAALDDNEARRRALAHADTTPEQMSDIWQHTKALQQELLDKTLRQVARDTQARDLDYWDSRGALWPWAIALGGEAFYQHLIESAEVYEEPVPSLPAT
;
A
#
# COMPACT_ATOMS: atom_id res chain seq x y z
N MET A 1 -4.84 -4.54 23.49
CA MET A 1 -4.47 -3.88 22.23
C MET A 1 -4.93 -4.74 21.08
N LEU A 2 -5.32 -4.13 19.95
CA LEU A 2 -5.72 -4.80 18.73
C LEU A 2 -4.63 -4.65 17.66
N SER A 3 -4.53 -5.59 16.73
CA SER A 3 -3.76 -5.49 15.48
C SER A 3 -4.58 -6.13 14.38
N ILE A 4 -4.52 -5.62 13.16
CA ILE A 4 -5.21 -6.19 11.99
C ILE A 4 -4.23 -6.15 10.81
N ASP A 5 -4.03 -7.27 10.11
CA ASP A 5 -3.25 -7.32 8.87
C ASP A 5 -3.75 -8.40 7.92
N GLN A 6 -3.59 -8.15 6.62
CA GLN A 6 -3.95 -9.09 5.56
C GLN A 6 -2.87 -10.15 5.30
N ASN A 7 -1.61 -9.80 5.55
CA ASN A 7 -0.46 -10.65 5.24
C ASN A 7 0.27 -11.09 6.50
N CYS A 8 0.11 -12.36 6.84
CA CYS A 8 0.44 -12.90 8.16
C CYS A 8 1.55 -13.96 8.08
N HIS A 9 2.62 -13.65 7.34
CA HIS A 9 3.79 -14.51 7.20
C HIS A 9 5.12 -13.73 7.36
N PRO A 10 6.26 -14.41 7.60
CA PRO A 10 7.58 -13.80 7.87
C PRO A 10 8.19 -12.91 6.79
N LEU A 11 7.58 -12.84 5.60
CA LEU A 11 8.05 -11.98 4.52
C LEU A 11 7.34 -10.61 4.53
N TRP A 12 6.74 -10.25 5.66
CA TRP A 12 6.08 -8.98 5.91
C TRP A 12 6.29 -8.50 7.36
N ASP A 13 5.86 -7.27 7.65
CA ASP A 13 6.11 -6.60 8.93
C ASP A 13 5.19 -7.07 10.08
N THR A 14 4.13 -7.83 9.79
CA THR A 14 3.19 -8.37 10.77
C THR A 14 3.88 -9.17 11.87
N VAL A 15 4.77 -10.10 11.51
CA VAL A 15 5.46 -10.95 12.49
C VAL A 15 6.37 -10.13 13.41
N PRO A 16 7.32 -9.31 12.89
CA PRO A 16 8.11 -8.40 13.70
C PRO A 16 7.26 -7.50 14.60
N LYS A 17 6.17 -6.92 14.08
CA LYS A 17 5.27 -6.03 14.83
C LYS A 17 4.72 -6.72 16.06
N LEU A 18 4.17 -7.92 15.89
CA LEU A 18 3.59 -8.69 16.98
C LEU A 18 4.67 -9.17 17.96
N GLN A 19 5.84 -9.59 17.48
CA GLN A 19 6.97 -9.97 18.34
C GLN A 19 7.45 -8.80 19.21
N ALA A 20 7.55 -7.59 18.66
CA ALA A 20 7.94 -6.38 19.40
C ALA A 20 6.95 -6.02 20.50
N LEU A 21 5.64 -6.08 20.21
CA LEU A 21 4.59 -5.85 21.21
C LEU A 21 4.68 -6.88 22.35
N VAL A 22 4.81 -8.15 22.00
CA VAL A 22 4.93 -9.25 22.98
C VAL A 22 6.21 -9.13 23.81
N ALA A 23 7.34 -8.78 23.19
CA ALA A 23 8.62 -8.58 23.89
C ALA A 23 8.54 -7.46 24.94
N LYS A 24 7.68 -6.45 24.72
CA LYS A 24 7.38 -5.40 25.70
C LYS A 24 6.31 -5.78 26.73
N GLY A 25 5.87 -7.03 26.75
CA GLY A 25 4.85 -7.53 27.68
C GLY A 25 3.42 -7.10 27.34
N ILE A 26 3.18 -6.58 26.14
CA ILE A 26 1.86 -6.07 25.72
C ILE A 26 0.99 -7.25 25.29
N ARG A 27 -0.22 -7.33 25.83
CA ARG A 27 -1.25 -8.28 25.37
C ARG A 27 -1.92 -7.74 24.10
N VAL A 28 -1.87 -8.56 23.05
CA VAL A 28 -2.40 -8.21 21.74
C VAL A 28 -3.38 -9.29 21.25
N THR A 29 -4.54 -8.84 20.76
CA THR A 29 -5.40 -9.65 19.91
C THR A 29 -5.15 -9.23 18.48
N HIS A 30 -4.54 -10.12 17.69
CA HIS A 30 -4.32 -9.92 16.28
C HIS A 30 -5.44 -10.58 15.48
N TYR A 31 -6.09 -9.80 14.63
CA TYR A 31 -7.07 -10.28 13.68
C TYR A 31 -6.41 -10.44 12.31
N ILE A 32 -6.45 -11.66 11.80
CA ILE A 32 -6.07 -11.95 10.42
C ILE A 32 -7.21 -11.43 9.55
N GLU A 33 -6.90 -10.53 8.62
CA GLU A 33 -7.90 -9.95 7.72
C GLU A 33 -8.40 -11.04 6.77
N ASP A 34 -9.71 -11.29 6.81
CA ASP A 34 -10.40 -12.29 6.02
C ASP A 34 -11.57 -11.70 5.22
N VAL A 35 -11.92 -10.42 5.42
CA VAL A 35 -13.07 -9.76 4.79
C VAL A 35 -12.71 -8.74 3.70
N ASP A 36 -11.43 -8.40 3.53
CA ASP A 36 -11.00 -7.57 2.41
C ASP A 36 -10.97 -8.36 1.10
N VAL A 37 -11.08 -7.65 -0.02
CA VAL A 37 -11.00 -8.24 -1.37
C VAL A 37 -9.65 -8.90 -1.54
N ALA A 38 -9.65 -10.18 -1.93
CA ALA A 38 -8.43 -10.97 -2.04
C ALA A 38 -7.44 -10.37 -3.04
N PHE A 39 -7.95 -9.91 -4.18
CA PHE A 39 -7.16 -9.34 -5.27
C PHE A 39 -8.03 -8.61 -6.30
N THR A 40 -7.38 -7.82 -7.13
CA THR A 40 -7.94 -7.21 -8.33
C THR A 40 -6.91 -7.24 -9.46
N ALA A 41 -7.29 -7.81 -10.60
CA ALA A 41 -6.58 -7.67 -11.86
C ALA A 41 -7.43 -6.84 -12.82
N LEU A 42 -6.91 -5.70 -13.27
CA LEU A 42 -7.65 -4.82 -14.16
C LEU A 42 -7.92 -5.51 -15.51
N GLY A 43 -9.17 -5.44 -15.97
CA GLY A 43 -9.59 -6.07 -17.22
C GLY A 43 -9.98 -7.53 -17.09
N SER A 44 -9.95 -8.10 -15.88
CA SER A 44 -10.45 -9.45 -15.63
C SER A 44 -11.94 -9.57 -15.94
N THR A 45 -12.35 -10.74 -16.42
CA THR A 45 -13.75 -11.07 -16.62
C THR A 45 -14.35 -11.65 -15.34
N VAL A 46 -15.68 -11.58 -15.24
CA VAL A 46 -16.42 -12.28 -14.18
C VAL A 46 -16.10 -13.77 -14.27
N ASP A 47 -15.88 -14.41 -13.11
CA ASP A 47 -15.55 -15.84 -12.99
C ASP A 47 -14.23 -16.29 -13.66
N ASP A 48 -13.31 -15.37 -13.92
CA ASP A 48 -11.95 -15.76 -14.35
C ASP A 48 -11.13 -16.27 -13.16
N GLU A 49 -10.93 -17.59 -13.14
CA GLU A 49 -10.21 -18.33 -12.10
C GLU A 49 -8.67 -18.18 -12.20
N VAL A 50 -8.14 -17.52 -13.24
CA VAL A 50 -6.69 -17.43 -13.43
C VAL A 50 -6.06 -16.50 -12.39
N LEU A 51 -5.31 -17.11 -11.47
CA LEU A 51 -4.47 -16.41 -10.51
C LEU A 51 -3.00 -16.44 -10.92
N HIS A 52 -2.26 -15.37 -10.60
CA HIS A 52 -0.81 -15.32 -10.80
C HIS A 52 -0.15 -14.30 -9.87
N LEU A 53 1.16 -14.44 -9.66
CA LEU A 53 1.95 -13.41 -8.98
C LEU A 53 2.37 -12.32 -9.95
N ALA A 54 2.07 -11.07 -9.63
CA ALA A 54 2.49 -9.91 -10.40
C ALA A 54 2.97 -8.79 -9.47
N ARG A 55 3.61 -7.79 -10.05
CA ARG A 55 3.97 -6.56 -9.35
C ARG A 55 2.78 -5.61 -9.29
N GLU A 56 2.63 -4.96 -8.15
CA GLU A 56 1.67 -3.87 -7.97
C GLU A 56 1.89 -2.76 -8.98
N ARG A 57 0.83 -2.29 -9.64
CA ARG A 57 0.90 -1.19 -10.61
C ARG A 57 -0.43 -0.49 -10.81
N PHE A 58 -0.37 0.79 -11.08
CA PHE A 58 -1.46 1.58 -11.66
C PHE A 58 -1.51 1.45 -13.18
N HIS A 59 -2.69 1.65 -13.74
CA HIS A 59 -2.96 1.71 -15.17
C HIS A 59 -3.48 3.09 -15.57
N ARG A 60 -3.44 3.41 -16.87
CA ARG A 60 -3.94 4.70 -17.41
C ARG A 60 -5.41 5.02 -17.08
N SER A 61 -6.21 4.01 -16.78
CA SER A 61 -7.61 4.17 -16.36
C SER A 61 -7.77 4.73 -14.95
N GLY A 62 -6.68 4.76 -14.17
CA GLY A 62 -6.71 5.01 -12.73
C GLY A 62 -7.16 3.79 -11.92
N GLY A 63 -7.27 2.62 -12.54
CA GLY A 63 -7.36 1.34 -11.84
C GLY A 63 -5.97 0.82 -11.47
N GLN A 64 -5.92 -0.15 -10.57
CA GLN A 64 -4.69 -0.72 -10.03
C GLN A 64 -4.79 -2.25 -10.00
N ASP A 65 -3.70 -2.92 -10.38
CA ASP A 65 -3.53 -4.34 -10.07
C ASP A 65 -2.97 -4.45 -8.65
N TRP A 66 -3.74 -5.08 -7.76
CA TRP A 66 -3.35 -5.23 -6.35
C TRP A 66 -3.88 -6.51 -5.72
N GLY A 67 -3.18 -7.00 -4.70
CA GLY A 67 -3.49 -8.21 -3.96
C GLY A 67 -3.39 -7.96 -2.47
N ALA A 68 -4.41 -8.36 -1.71
CA ALA A 68 -4.42 -8.20 -0.26
C ALA A 68 -3.68 -9.34 0.45
N ALA A 69 -3.46 -10.48 -0.21
CA ALA A 69 -2.84 -11.66 0.38
C ALA A 69 -1.64 -12.16 -0.43
N LEU A 70 -0.72 -12.86 0.25
CA LEU A 70 0.45 -13.49 -0.35
C LEU A 70 1.31 -12.53 -1.15
N PHE A 71 1.90 -11.57 -0.42
CA PHE A 71 2.80 -10.60 -1.03
C PHE A 71 4.14 -10.48 -0.34
N TYR A 72 5.13 -10.02 -1.11
CA TYR A 72 6.52 -9.84 -0.72
C TYR A 72 7.06 -8.57 -1.38
N ALA A 73 7.57 -7.65 -0.57
CA ALA A 73 8.31 -6.50 -1.05
C ALA A 73 9.81 -6.81 -1.14
N GLU A 74 10.42 -6.43 -2.26
CA GLU A 74 11.87 -6.40 -2.41
C GLU A 74 12.51 -5.39 -1.43
N PHE A 75 13.77 -5.61 -1.06
CA PHE A 75 14.47 -4.80 -0.07
C PHE A 75 14.67 -3.39 -0.61
N LEU A 76 14.11 -2.40 0.09
CA LEU A 76 14.07 -1.00 -0.35
C LEU A 76 13.48 -0.86 -1.76
N GLY A 77 12.51 -1.70 -2.09
CA GLY A 77 11.87 -1.72 -3.40
C GLY A 77 11.12 -0.43 -3.73
N ARG A 78 10.73 -0.27 -5.00
CA ARG A 78 9.88 0.85 -5.43
C ARG A 78 8.44 0.63 -4.95
N LEU A 79 7.79 1.72 -4.57
CA LEU A 79 6.33 1.78 -4.43
C LEU A 79 5.70 2.01 -5.80
N PRO A 80 4.49 1.48 -6.06
CA PRO A 80 3.78 1.75 -7.31
C PRO A 80 3.43 3.24 -7.41
N VAL A 81 3.43 3.78 -8.64
CA VAL A 81 3.16 5.22 -8.85
C VAL A 81 2.13 5.44 -9.95
N ASP A 82 1.12 6.24 -9.66
CA ASP A 82 0.30 6.83 -10.71
C ASP A 82 1.06 7.98 -11.38
N ILE A 83 1.40 7.80 -12.66
CA ILE A 83 2.14 8.77 -13.48
C ILE A 83 1.49 10.16 -13.46
N ARG A 84 0.16 10.25 -13.25
CA ARG A 84 -0.55 11.54 -13.14
C ARG A 84 -0.04 12.41 -11.98
N HIS A 85 0.52 11.81 -10.94
CA HIS A 85 1.13 12.54 -9.82
C HIS A 85 2.40 13.31 -10.25
N TRP A 86 2.96 13.01 -11.42
CA TRP A 86 4.10 13.71 -11.98
C TRP A 86 3.73 14.86 -12.92
N GLU A 87 2.44 15.08 -13.22
CA GLU A 87 2.02 16.20 -14.09
C GLU A 87 2.45 17.57 -13.54
N PRO A 88 2.32 17.88 -12.23
CA PRO A 88 2.80 19.15 -11.69
C PRO A 88 4.32 19.29 -11.80
N VAL A 89 5.05 18.19 -11.61
CA VAL A 89 6.53 18.16 -11.56
C VAL A 89 7.15 18.26 -12.95
N THR A 90 6.56 17.59 -13.93
CA THR A 90 6.98 17.67 -15.35
C THR A 90 6.43 18.93 -16.03
N GLY A 91 5.33 19.48 -15.53
CA GLY A 91 4.59 20.59 -16.15
C GLY A 91 3.80 20.19 -17.38
N LEU A 92 3.66 18.88 -17.63
CA LEU A 92 2.98 18.33 -18.79
C LEU A 92 1.89 17.37 -18.34
N LYS A 93 0.74 17.40 -19.04
CA LYS A 93 -0.26 16.34 -18.94
C LYS A 93 0.34 15.01 -19.42
N THR A 94 -0.04 13.88 -18.81
CA THR A 94 0.55 12.56 -19.12
C THR A 94 0.49 12.22 -20.62
N ASN A 95 -0.61 12.57 -21.30
CA ASN A 95 -0.74 12.38 -22.75
C ASN A 95 0.25 13.22 -23.58
N THR A 96 0.56 14.43 -23.12
CA THR A 96 1.49 15.35 -23.76
C THR A 96 2.92 14.92 -23.51
N LEU A 97 3.22 14.49 -22.29
CA LEU A 97 4.50 13.88 -21.90
C LEU A 97 4.81 12.68 -22.80
N ALA A 98 3.90 11.71 -22.90
CA ALA A 98 4.06 10.53 -23.75
C ALA A 98 4.32 10.89 -25.22
N ARG A 99 3.50 11.81 -25.78
CA ARG A 99 3.65 12.28 -27.16
C ARG A 99 5.01 12.95 -27.41
N GLN A 100 5.50 13.77 -26.48
CA GLN A 100 6.80 14.43 -26.62
C GLN A 100 7.96 13.45 -26.51
N LEU A 101 7.78 12.36 -25.74
CA LEU A 101 8.72 11.26 -25.65
C LEU A 101 8.64 10.26 -26.82
N GLY A 102 7.72 10.45 -27.77
CA GLY A 102 7.51 9.51 -28.87
C GLY A 102 6.96 8.15 -28.42
N ARG A 103 6.21 8.11 -27.31
CA ARG A 103 5.70 6.90 -26.66
C ARG A 103 4.19 6.94 -26.52
N SER A 104 3.60 5.78 -26.25
CA SER A 104 2.22 5.68 -25.79
C SER A 104 2.10 6.03 -24.30
N VAL A 105 0.89 6.37 -23.83
CA VAL A 105 0.65 6.54 -22.38
C VAL A 105 0.83 5.22 -21.64
N ASP A 106 0.41 4.11 -22.26
CA ASP A 106 0.56 2.77 -21.69
C ASP A 106 2.05 2.42 -21.51
N ASP A 107 2.92 2.81 -22.45
CA ASP A 107 4.37 2.61 -22.34
C ASP A 107 4.95 3.32 -21.11
N LEU A 108 4.42 4.50 -20.74
CA LEU A 108 4.86 5.22 -19.54
C LEU A 108 4.42 4.50 -18.27
N TYR A 109 3.16 4.04 -18.22
CA TYR A 109 2.68 3.26 -17.10
C TYR A 109 3.45 1.95 -16.97
N ASP A 110 3.69 1.21 -18.05
CA ASP A 110 4.42 -0.05 -18.00
C ASP A 110 5.86 0.09 -17.48
N GLU A 111 6.55 1.19 -17.78
CA GLU A 111 7.92 1.41 -17.28
C GLU A 111 7.96 1.90 -15.83
N PHE A 112 7.14 2.88 -15.49
CA PHE A 112 7.32 3.68 -14.28
C PHE A 112 6.32 3.38 -13.16
N SER A 113 5.16 2.80 -13.48
CA SER A 113 4.11 2.48 -12.52
C SER A 113 4.41 1.26 -11.64
N PRO A 114 5.04 0.17 -12.13
CA PRO A 114 5.22 -1.02 -11.31
C PRO A 114 6.12 -0.78 -10.09
N GLY A 115 5.60 -1.12 -8.92
CA GLY A 115 6.38 -1.28 -7.70
C GLY A 115 7.19 -2.58 -7.69
N ASP A 116 7.94 -2.80 -6.63
CA ASP A 116 8.71 -4.03 -6.41
C ASP A 116 8.10 -4.90 -5.29
N THR A 117 6.77 -4.78 -5.11
CA THR A 117 5.94 -5.69 -4.30
C THR A 117 5.29 -6.71 -5.21
N TRP A 118 5.66 -7.99 -5.05
CA TRP A 118 5.00 -9.13 -5.69
C TRP A 118 3.78 -9.54 -4.89
N GLN A 119 2.64 -9.76 -5.52
CA GLN A 119 1.40 -10.13 -4.86
C GLN A 119 0.54 -11.04 -5.75
N LEU A 120 -0.33 -11.83 -5.12
CA LEU A 120 -1.32 -12.61 -5.82
C LEU A 120 -2.38 -11.69 -6.44
N ILE A 121 -2.58 -11.80 -7.76
CA ILE A 121 -3.63 -11.08 -8.48
C ILE A 121 -4.50 -12.03 -9.31
N GLY A 122 -5.71 -11.59 -9.62
CA GLY A 122 -6.70 -12.34 -10.39
C GLY A 122 -8.06 -11.63 -10.41
N SER A 123 -9.08 -12.29 -10.96
CA SER A 123 -10.44 -11.75 -10.91
C SER A 123 -11.08 -12.01 -9.56
N SER A 124 -11.47 -10.96 -8.83
CA SER A 124 -12.25 -11.15 -7.61
C SER A 124 -13.73 -11.40 -7.86
N TYR A 125 -14.24 -11.24 -9.08
CA TYR A 125 -15.68 -11.29 -9.35
C TYR A 125 -16.23 -12.72 -9.35
N ILE A 126 -17.30 -12.96 -8.58
CA ILE A 126 -18.07 -14.22 -8.60
C ILE A 126 -19.49 -13.94 -9.10
N GLY A 127 -19.90 -14.58 -10.19
CA GLY A 127 -21.22 -14.50 -10.81
C GLY A 127 -21.53 -13.16 -11.48
N ASP A 128 -21.12 -12.04 -10.87
CA ASP A 128 -21.32 -10.68 -11.37
C ASP A 128 -20.23 -9.69 -10.91
N ARG A 129 -20.46 -8.39 -11.14
CA ARG A 129 -19.55 -7.31 -10.73
C ARG A 129 -19.84 -6.70 -9.35
N LEU A 130 -20.82 -7.24 -8.63
CA LEU A 130 -21.24 -6.77 -7.31
C LEU A 130 -20.66 -7.61 -6.17
N HIS A 131 -20.22 -8.84 -6.48
CA HIS A 131 -19.69 -9.78 -5.52
C HIS A 131 -18.19 -10.03 -5.75
N HIS A 132 -17.38 -9.64 -4.76
CA HIS A 132 -15.94 -9.82 -4.80
C HIS A 132 -15.48 -10.88 -3.79
N ARG A 133 -14.69 -11.87 -4.21
CA ARG A 133 -14.01 -12.82 -3.32
C ARG A 133 -13.17 -12.09 -2.29
N VAL A 134 -13.24 -12.57 -1.06
CA VAL A 134 -12.44 -12.06 0.06
C VAL A 134 -11.29 -13.00 0.40
N ILE A 135 -10.31 -12.52 1.16
CA ILE A 135 -9.14 -13.33 1.57
C ILE A 135 -9.57 -14.63 2.27
N GLY A 136 -10.62 -14.57 3.11
CA GLY A 136 -11.18 -15.73 3.81
C GLY A 136 -11.73 -16.82 2.88
N ASP A 137 -12.01 -16.51 1.61
CA ASP A 137 -12.45 -17.47 0.61
C ASP A 137 -11.29 -18.28 0.01
N LEU A 138 -10.05 -17.80 0.08
CA LEU A 138 -8.93 -18.47 -0.58
C LEU A 138 -8.61 -19.80 0.11
N SER A 139 -8.53 -20.88 -0.67
CA SER A 139 -8.14 -22.19 -0.13
C SER A 139 -6.62 -22.38 -0.13
N VAL A 140 -6.11 -23.22 0.76
CA VAL A 140 -4.69 -23.62 0.74
C VAL A 140 -4.37 -24.37 -0.55
N ALA A 141 -5.29 -25.19 -1.07
CA ALA A 141 -5.09 -25.92 -2.32
C ALA A 141 -4.85 -24.98 -3.52
N GLU A 142 -5.67 -23.93 -3.63
CA GLU A 142 -5.57 -22.90 -4.68
C GLU A 142 -4.29 -22.05 -4.53
N THR A 143 -3.91 -21.74 -3.29
CA THR A 143 -2.81 -20.80 -3.02
C THR A 143 -1.43 -21.45 -2.89
N ARG A 144 -1.36 -22.78 -2.70
CA ARG A 144 -0.12 -23.51 -2.43
C ARG A 144 1.02 -23.20 -3.41
N HIS A 145 0.73 -23.23 -4.71
CA HIS A 145 1.73 -22.95 -5.74
C HIS A 145 2.32 -21.54 -5.57
N PHE A 146 1.47 -20.55 -5.31
CA PHE A 146 1.89 -19.16 -5.13
C PHE A 146 2.67 -18.95 -3.84
N VAL A 147 2.38 -19.69 -2.77
CA VAL A 147 3.22 -19.69 -1.56
C VAL A 147 4.66 -20.14 -1.91
N HIS A 148 4.82 -21.23 -2.67
CA HIS A 148 6.15 -21.68 -3.09
C HIS A 148 6.82 -20.67 -4.03
N GLU A 149 6.08 -20.13 -5.00
CA GLU A 149 6.62 -19.16 -5.96
C GLU A 149 7.07 -17.86 -5.28
N LEU A 150 6.26 -17.31 -4.36
CA LEU A 150 6.58 -16.10 -3.60
C LEU A 150 7.85 -16.30 -2.78
N ARG A 151 7.99 -17.45 -2.11
CA ARG A 151 9.17 -17.78 -1.31
C ARG A 151 10.42 -17.98 -2.18
N ARG A 152 10.28 -18.57 -3.37
CA ARG A 152 11.38 -18.65 -4.35
C ARG A 152 11.82 -17.26 -4.78
N ARG A 153 10.89 -16.37 -5.14
CA ARG A 153 11.19 -14.98 -5.51
C ARG A 153 11.90 -14.24 -4.37
N ALA A 154 11.41 -14.38 -3.14
CA ALA A 154 12.04 -13.79 -1.96
C ALA A 154 13.46 -14.32 -1.76
N ARG A 155 13.68 -15.63 -1.86
CA ARG A 155 15.03 -16.23 -1.82
C ARG A 155 15.94 -15.63 -2.88
N ASP A 156 15.51 -15.66 -4.15
CA ASP A 156 16.34 -15.23 -5.29
C ASP A 156 16.73 -13.76 -5.14
N HIS A 157 15.76 -12.90 -4.79
CA HIS A 157 16.02 -11.50 -4.48
C HIS A 157 17.00 -11.34 -3.30
N MET A 158 16.73 -11.94 -2.14
CA MET A 158 17.56 -11.71 -0.94
C MET A 158 19.00 -12.19 -1.14
N LEU A 159 19.22 -13.31 -1.83
CA LEU A 159 20.57 -13.79 -2.15
C LEU A 159 21.31 -12.86 -3.11
N ALA A 160 20.59 -12.19 -4.02
CA ALA A 160 21.15 -11.17 -4.90
C ALA A 160 21.45 -9.84 -4.18
N THR A 161 20.59 -9.46 -3.22
CA THR A 161 20.69 -8.20 -2.46
C THR A 161 21.78 -8.25 -1.39
N PHE A 162 22.00 -9.40 -0.75
CA PHE A 162 22.98 -9.57 0.32
C PHE A 162 24.12 -10.51 -0.13
N PRO A 163 25.10 -9.99 -0.90
CA PRO A 163 26.08 -10.82 -1.61
C PRO A 163 27.16 -11.43 -0.71
N ARG A 164 27.33 -10.94 0.53
CA ARG A 164 28.38 -11.43 1.43
C ARG A 164 28.11 -12.89 1.83
N LYS A 165 29.16 -13.71 1.85
CA LYS A 165 29.07 -15.15 2.11
C LYS A 165 28.39 -15.49 3.45
N ASP A 166 28.74 -14.79 4.52
CA ASP A 166 28.14 -15.00 5.84
C ASP A 166 26.65 -14.60 5.88
N SER A 167 26.24 -13.53 5.18
CA SER A 167 24.84 -13.17 4.96
C SER A 167 24.10 -14.29 4.24
N GLN A 168 24.68 -14.83 3.17
CA GLN A 168 24.09 -15.96 2.43
C GLN A 168 23.99 -17.23 3.29
N GLU A 169 24.97 -17.52 4.13
CA GLU A 169 24.92 -18.67 5.05
C GLU A 169 23.82 -18.51 6.12
N ARG A 170 23.68 -17.32 6.71
CA ARG A 170 22.61 -17.01 7.67
C ARG A 170 21.24 -17.11 7.02
N LEU A 171 21.06 -16.48 5.86
CA LEU A 171 19.84 -16.56 5.06
C LEU A 171 19.53 -17.99 4.65
N GLY A 172 20.51 -18.76 4.20
CA GLY A 172 20.32 -20.15 3.78
C GLY A 172 19.82 -21.04 4.91
N ARG A 173 20.33 -20.85 6.14
CA ARG A 173 19.82 -21.56 7.32
C ARG A 173 18.39 -21.15 7.66
N TRP A 174 18.10 -19.85 7.68
CA TRP A 174 16.76 -19.34 7.96
C TRP A 174 15.75 -19.81 6.91
N LEU A 175 16.07 -19.67 5.62
CA LEU A 175 15.23 -20.12 4.50
C LEU A 175 14.93 -21.61 4.58
N LYS A 176 15.92 -22.44 4.90
CA LYS A 176 15.73 -23.89 5.05
C LYS A 176 14.79 -24.24 6.21
N HIS A 177 14.93 -23.54 7.34
CA HIS A 177 14.05 -23.70 8.49
C HIS A 177 12.61 -23.32 8.12
N GLU A 178 12.44 -22.16 7.49
CA GLU A 178 11.14 -21.71 7.00
C GLU A 178 10.56 -22.64 5.93
N ASP A 179 11.38 -23.18 5.03
CA ASP A 179 10.95 -24.16 4.02
C ASP A 179 10.34 -25.38 4.70
N THR A 180 11.04 -25.92 5.70
CA THR A 180 10.60 -27.10 6.44
C THR A 180 9.28 -26.83 7.19
N ARG A 181 9.16 -25.66 7.81
CA ARG A 181 7.95 -25.24 8.51
C ARG A 181 6.77 -25.10 7.56
N VAL A 182 6.92 -24.34 6.48
CA VAL A 182 5.85 -24.05 5.52
C VAL A 182 5.37 -25.30 4.83
N GLU A 183 6.26 -26.20 4.40
CA GLU A 183 5.84 -27.48 3.81
C GLU A 183 4.97 -28.31 4.77
N ARG A 184 5.35 -28.37 6.04
CA ARG A 184 4.57 -29.07 7.07
C ARG A 184 3.21 -28.41 7.26
N LEU A 185 3.15 -27.09 7.35
CA LEU A 185 1.89 -26.35 7.54
C LEU A 185 0.97 -26.50 6.32
N LEU A 186 1.50 -26.38 5.09
CA LEU A 186 0.76 -26.59 3.85
C LEU A 186 0.20 -28.01 3.76
N ALA A 187 0.97 -29.02 4.18
CA ALA A 187 0.48 -30.40 4.23
C ALA A 187 -0.63 -30.57 5.28
N ALA A 188 -0.46 -30.01 6.48
CA ALA A 188 -1.44 -30.09 7.56
C ALA A 188 -2.75 -29.35 7.24
N ARG A 189 -2.68 -28.28 6.43
CA ARG A 189 -3.82 -27.41 6.08
C ARG A 189 -4.30 -27.58 4.64
N ALA A 190 -3.95 -28.66 3.96
CA ALA A 190 -4.28 -28.86 2.54
C ALA A 190 -5.79 -28.71 2.20
N GLY A 191 -6.69 -29.08 3.12
CA GLY A 191 -8.15 -28.93 2.96
C GLY A 191 -8.78 -27.71 3.63
N HIS A 192 -7.98 -26.71 4.05
CA HIS A 192 -8.43 -25.55 4.82
C HIS A 192 -8.28 -24.23 4.02
N ARG A 193 -8.65 -23.10 4.61
CA ARG A 193 -8.49 -21.77 4.01
C ARG A 193 -7.09 -21.20 4.27
N LEU A 194 -6.68 -20.22 3.47
CA LEU A 194 -5.40 -19.53 3.62
C LEU A 194 -5.27 -18.87 5.01
N VAL A 195 -6.36 -18.33 5.55
CA VAL A 195 -6.37 -17.72 6.88
C VAL A 195 -6.09 -18.73 8.00
N ASP A 196 -6.43 -20.01 7.81
CA ASP A 196 -6.07 -21.08 8.76
C ASP A 196 -4.56 -21.38 8.71
N LEU A 197 -3.96 -21.32 7.52
CA LEU A 197 -2.51 -21.43 7.35
C LEU A 197 -1.79 -20.29 8.07
N TYR A 198 -2.22 -19.05 7.86
CA TYR A 198 -1.68 -17.87 8.53
C TYR A 198 -1.80 -17.94 10.05
N HIS A 199 -2.93 -18.41 10.54
CA HIS A 199 -3.15 -18.56 11.97
C HIS A 199 -2.13 -19.52 12.61
N ASP A 200 -1.89 -20.68 12.01
CA ASP A 200 -0.89 -21.62 12.53
C ASP A 200 0.54 -21.11 12.34
N TRP A 201 0.83 -20.43 11.24
CA TRP A 201 2.15 -19.85 10.96
C TRP A 201 2.52 -18.80 12.03
N LEU A 202 1.63 -17.83 12.28
CA LEU A 202 1.82 -16.81 13.32
C LEU A 202 1.98 -17.44 14.72
N ARG A 203 1.19 -18.47 15.03
CA ARG A 203 1.26 -19.15 16.33
C ARG A 203 2.61 -19.83 16.55
N GLU A 204 3.23 -20.37 15.50
CA GLU A 204 4.56 -20.97 15.59
C GLU A 204 5.69 -19.94 15.60
N ASP A 205 5.51 -18.80 14.94
CA ASP A 205 6.49 -17.69 14.95
C ASP A 205 6.48 -16.91 16.27
N ILE A 206 5.35 -16.92 16.99
CA ILE A 206 5.15 -16.14 18.21
C ILE A 206 4.50 -17.02 19.28
N PRO A 207 5.25 -17.98 19.87
CA PRO A 207 4.74 -18.90 20.88
C PRO A 207 4.58 -18.21 22.24
N SER A 208 3.63 -17.28 22.35
CA SER A 208 3.40 -16.47 23.55
C SER A 208 1.93 -16.45 23.96
N GLY A 209 1.66 -16.63 25.25
CA GLY A 209 0.32 -16.46 25.82
C GLY A 209 -0.19 -15.01 25.83
N LEU A 210 0.64 -14.04 25.43
CA LEU A 210 0.26 -12.64 25.28
C LEU A 210 -0.39 -12.34 23.92
N LEU A 211 -0.25 -13.23 22.94
CA LEU A 211 -0.86 -13.12 21.61
C LEU A 211 -2.13 -13.97 21.55
N ARG A 212 -3.23 -13.34 21.16
CA ARG A 212 -4.46 -14.03 20.73
C ARG A 212 -4.68 -13.80 19.25
N LEU A 213 -5.17 -14.80 18.55
CA LEU A 213 -5.48 -14.74 17.12
C LEU A 213 -6.99 -14.83 16.93
N GLY A 214 -7.52 -14.05 15.99
CA GLY A 214 -8.91 -14.09 15.54
C GLY A 214 -9.03 -13.72 14.07
N LEU A 215 -10.26 -13.67 13.55
CA LEU A 215 -10.57 -13.23 12.20
C LEU A 215 -11.33 -11.91 12.22
N THR A 216 -11.13 -11.05 11.22
CA THR A 216 -11.86 -9.79 11.11
C THR A 216 -13.36 -9.99 10.92
N SER A 217 -13.79 -11.06 10.26
CA SER A 217 -15.20 -11.46 10.16
C SER A 217 -15.83 -11.67 11.53
N SER A 218 -15.07 -12.20 12.50
CA SER A 218 -15.54 -12.35 13.89
C SER A 218 -15.56 -11.02 14.65
N LEU A 219 -14.59 -10.13 14.37
CA LEU A 219 -14.58 -8.78 14.95
C LEU A 219 -15.79 -7.97 14.49
N PHE A 220 -16.12 -8.04 13.20
CA PHE A 220 -17.18 -7.26 12.57
C PHE A 220 -18.47 -8.05 12.32
N ALA A 221 -18.65 -9.19 13.01
CA ALA A 221 -19.82 -10.03 12.86
C ALA A 221 -21.10 -9.29 13.27
N LEU A 222 -22.22 -9.64 12.63
CA LEU A 222 -23.54 -9.13 13.03
C LEU A 222 -23.81 -9.48 14.49
N GLY A 223 -24.16 -8.46 15.29
CA GLY A 223 -24.49 -8.63 16.71
C GLY A 223 -23.29 -8.91 17.64
N ALA A 224 -22.05 -8.84 17.16
CA ALA A 224 -20.87 -9.06 18.00
C ALA A 224 -20.74 -8.05 19.14
N ASP A 225 -20.89 -6.76 18.83
CA ASP A 225 -20.92 -5.65 19.79
C ASP A 225 -21.66 -4.46 19.14
N PRO A 226 -22.57 -3.76 19.85
CA PRO A 226 -23.28 -2.60 19.31
C PRO A 226 -22.37 -1.49 18.73
N ALA A 227 -21.17 -1.31 19.27
CA ALA A 227 -20.19 -0.34 18.76
C ALA A 227 -19.68 -0.71 17.36
N ARG A 228 -19.80 -1.98 16.91
CA ARG A 228 -19.42 -2.40 15.56
C ARG A 228 -20.39 -1.87 14.51
N THR A 229 -21.66 -1.66 14.85
CA THR A 229 -22.68 -1.21 13.89
C THR A 229 -23.04 0.26 14.06
N ALA A 230 -22.65 0.88 15.17
CA ALA A 230 -22.98 2.26 15.52
C ALA A 230 -22.59 3.31 14.44
N LEU A 231 -21.44 3.15 13.77
CA LEU A 231 -21.05 4.04 12.67
C LEU A 231 -21.98 3.88 11.46
N LEU A 232 -22.39 2.67 11.13
CA LEU A 232 -23.33 2.44 10.03
C LEU A 232 -24.69 3.04 10.39
N GLU A 233 -25.21 2.78 11.59
CA GLU A 233 -26.46 3.37 12.05
C GLU A 233 -26.44 4.91 12.01
N MET A 234 -25.31 5.53 12.32
CA MET A 234 -25.14 6.98 12.16
C MET A 234 -25.33 7.41 10.69
N PHE A 235 -24.74 6.70 9.73
CA PHE A 235 -24.99 6.96 8.30
C PHE A 235 -26.43 6.69 7.88
N LEU A 236 -27.11 5.71 8.49
CA LEU A 236 -28.51 5.42 8.19
C LEU A 236 -29.47 6.50 8.73
N ARG A 237 -29.12 7.13 9.85
CA ARG A 237 -29.91 8.22 10.47
C ARG A 237 -29.72 9.56 9.78
N ASP A 238 -28.48 9.92 9.46
CA ASP A 238 -28.14 11.23 8.87
C ASP A 238 -27.16 11.07 7.71
N TYR A 239 -27.61 10.37 6.67
CA TYR A 239 -26.80 10.09 5.48
C TYR A 239 -26.24 11.34 4.81
N ALA A 240 -27.09 12.36 4.66
CA ALA A 240 -26.74 13.57 3.93
C ALA A 240 -25.56 14.30 4.58
N HIS A 241 -25.55 14.39 5.91
CA HIS A 241 -24.50 15.04 6.68
C HIS A 241 -23.26 14.16 6.80
N ALA A 242 -23.42 12.90 7.21
CA ALA A 242 -22.31 11.96 7.40
C ALA A 242 -21.50 11.75 6.11
N SER A 243 -22.17 11.59 4.98
CA SER A 243 -21.52 11.45 3.67
C SER A 243 -20.81 12.72 3.20
N ALA A 244 -21.31 13.90 3.57
CA ALA A 244 -20.64 15.16 3.29
C ALA A 244 -19.32 15.28 4.07
N LEU A 245 -19.33 14.96 5.37
CA LEU A 245 -18.13 14.98 6.20
C LEU A 245 -17.09 13.96 5.74
N TYR A 246 -17.53 12.77 5.31
CA TYR A 246 -16.65 11.76 4.71
C TYR A 246 -15.93 12.31 3.47
N ASN A 247 -16.69 12.87 2.51
CA ASN A 247 -16.10 13.39 1.27
C ASN A 247 -15.19 14.60 1.55
N GLN A 248 -15.57 15.47 2.48
CA GLN A 248 -14.76 16.62 2.88
C GLN A 248 -13.45 16.19 3.54
N ALA A 249 -13.44 15.12 4.33
CA ALA A 249 -12.20 14.60 4.93
C ALA A 249 -11.21 14.11 3.88
N ILE A 250 -11.70 13.47 2.80
CA ILE A 250 -10.85 13.04 1.67
C ILE A 250 -10.30 14.26 0.93
N GLU A 251 -11.14 15.23 0.60
CA GLU A 251 -10.74 16.44 -0.14
C GLU A 251 -9.69 17.27 0.60
N GLU A 252 -9.79 17.38 1.93
CA GLU A 252 -8.88 18.18 2.75
C GLU A 252 -7.52 17.51 3.04
N THR A 253 -7.33 16.23 2.66
CA THR A 253 -6.14 15.45 3.02
C THR A 253 -5.33 14.96 1.83
N ASP A 254 -5.67 15.38 0.61
CA ASP A 254 -5.05 14.91 -0.64
C ASP A 254 -4.95 13.37 -0.72
N SER A 255 -5.89 12.67 -0.07
CA SER A 255 -5.92 11.21 -0.05
C SER A 255 -6.31 10.67 -1.43
N GLU A 256 -5.64 9.61 -1.88
CA GLU A 256 -5.92 8.94 -3.16
C GLU A 256 -7.25 8.15 -3.15
N LEU A 257 -7.96 8.16 -2.02
CA LEU A 257 -9.25 7.49 -1.87
C LEU A 257 -10.37 8.22 -2.61
N ARG A 258 -11.32 7.46 -3.13
CA ARG A 258 -12.46 8.01 -3.86
C ARG A 258 -13.54 8.51 -2.89
N PRO A 259 -14.08 9.72 -3.09
CA PRO A 259 -15.28 10.18 -2.40
C PRO A 259 -16.47 9.26 -2.67
N LEU A 260 -17.43 9.24 -1.73
CA LEU A 260 -18.71 8.54 -1.90
C LEU A 260 -19.55 9.21 -2.99
N LYS A 261 -20.17 8.39 -3.85
CA LYS A 261 -21.20 8.82 -4.80
C LYS A 261 -22.52 9.05 -4.08
N ARG A 262 -22.67 10.23 -3.50
CA ARG A 262 -23.86 10.63 -2.71
C ARG A 262 -25.17 10.54 -3.49
N SER A 263 -25.15 10.83 -4.79
CA SER A 263 -26.32 10.69 -5.69
C SER A 263 -26.81 9.25 -5.80
N ASP A 264 -25.91 8.29 -5.62
CA ASP A 264 -26.19 6.87 -5.78
C ASP A 264 -26.54 6.23 -4.42
N GLY A 265 -26.53 7.00 -3.33
CA GLY A 265 -26.75 6.50 -1.98
C GLY A 265 -25.58 5.66 -1.44
N GLU A 266 -24.37 5.76 -2.01
CA GLU A 266 -23.25 4.92 -1.60
C GLU A 266 -22.92 5.05 -0.11
N LEU A 267 -22.83 3.91 0.58
CA LEU A 267 -22.40 3.83 1.97
C LEU A 267 -20.90 3.45 2.04
N PRO A 268 -20.15 3.97 3.03
CA PRO A 268 -18.75 3.62 3.26
C PRO A 268 -18.58 2.27 3.99
N PHE A 269 -19.40 1.28 3.63
CA PHE A 269 -19.40 -0.05 4.24
C PHE A 269 -19.49 -1.14 3.18
N PHE A 270 -19.06 -2.34 3.59
CA PHE A 270 -19.22 -3.59 2.86
C PHE A 270 -19.97 -4.60 3.73
N ALA A 271 -20.77 -5.44 3.07
CA ALA A 271 -21.38 -6.62 3.67
C ALA A 271 -20.64 -7.87 3.19
N ILE A 272 -20.43 -8.82 4.11
CA ILE A 272 -19.79 -10.10 3.84
C ILE A 272 -20.85 -11.19 3.92
N LEU A 273 -20.98 -12.00 2.87
CA LEU A 273 -21.99 -13.05 2.77
C LEU A 273 -21.50 -14.22 1.91
N GLU A 274 -22.22 -15.34 1.96
CA GLU A 274 -22.01 -16.43 1.00
C GLU A 274 -22.77 -16.17 -0.30
N HIS A 275 -22.10 -16.32 -1.42
CA HIS A 275 -22.70 -16.27 -2.76
C HIS A 275 -22.09 -17.38 -3.62
N GLN A 276 -22.95 -18.25 -4.17
CA GLN A 276 -22.52 -19.38 -5.02
C GLN A 276 -21.43 -20.27 -4.41
N GLY A 277 -21.44 -20.48 -3.08
CA GLY A 277 -20.45 -21.30 -2.38
C GLY A 277 -19.13 -20.58 -2.06
N HIS A 278 -19.01 -19.29 -2.40
CA HIS A 278 -17.88 -18.45 -2.08
C HIS A 278 -18.22 -17.46 -0.98
N LEU A 279 -17.23 -17.14 -0.14
CA LEU A 279 -17.32 -15.98 0.74
C LEU A 279 -17.00 -14.72 -0.07
N VAL A 280 -17.94 -13.78 -0.11
CA VAL A 280 -17.83 -12.57 -0.92
C VAL A 280 -18.13 -11.33 -0.10
N ARG A 281 -17.61 -10.21 -0.60
CA ARG A 281 -17.89 -8.86 -0.16
C ARG A 281 -18.74 -8.15 -1.22
N THR A 282 -19.75 -7.42 -0.78
CA THR A 282 -20.55 -6.52 -1.63
C THR A 282 -20.61 -5.10 -1.07
N ALA A 283 -20.68 -4.11 -1.95
CA ALA A 283 -20.85 -2.71 -1.57
C ALA A 283 -22.28 -2.43 -1.11
N MET A 284 -22.42 -1.49 -0.16
CA MET A 284 -23.72 -1.12 0.39
C MET A 284 -24.18 0.25 -0.11
N PHE A 285 -25.48 0.41 -0.29
CA PHE A 285 -26.12 1.67 -0.68
C PHE A 285 -27.38 1.92 0.17
N LEU A 286 -27.75 3.17 0.39
CA LEU A 286 -29.00 3.58 1.04
C LEU A 286 -29.89 4.29 0.01
N ARG A 287 -31.05 3.70 -0.30
CA ARG A 287 -32.02 4.27 -1.26
C ARG A 287 -33.45 4.01 -0.78
N ASP A 288 -34.28 5.04 -0.86
CA ASP A 288 -35.73 4.93 -0.58
C ASP A 288 -36.07 4.26 0.77
N GLY A 289 -35.20 4.44 1.79
CA GLY A 289 -35.36 3.84 3.12
C GLY A 289 -34.86 2.40 3.24
N GLU A 290 -34.19 1.87 2.23
CA GLU A 290 -33.63 0.51 2.20
C GLU A 290 -32.10 0.53 2.07
N MET A 291 -31.47 -0.44 2.73
CA MET A 291 -30.08 -0.80 2.44
C MET A 291 -30.05 -1.80 1.29
N LEU A 292 -29.36 -1.43 0.21
CA LEU A 292 -29.11 -2.30 -0.92
C LEU A 292 -27.73 -2.95 -0.77
N LEU A 293 -27.66 -4.28 -0.88
CA LEU A 293 -26.44 -5.07 -0.86
C LEU A 293 -26.56 -6.22 -1.87
N GLY A 294 -25.72 -6.18 -2.92
CA GLY A 294 -25.87 -7.09 -4.07
C GLY A 294 -27.28 -7.01 -4.67
N GLU A 295 -27.99 -8.13 -4.62
CA GLU A 295 -29.35 -8.30 -5.15
C GLU A 295 -30.45 -8.00 -4.10
N HIS A 296 -30.06 -7.76 -2.84
CA HIS A 296 -30.98 -7.66 -1.72
C HIS A 296 -31.28 -6.20 -1.35
N GLY A 297 -32.57 -5.89 -1.19
CA GLY A 297 -33.04 -4.67 -0.53
C GLY A 297 -33.56 -5.00 0.86
N ILE A 298 -33.01 -4.34 1.88
CA ILE A 298 -33.37 -4.57 3.29
C ILE A 298 -33.90 -3.25 3.88
N PRO A 299 -35.17 -3.20 4.30
CA PRO A 299 -35.72 -2.02 4.95
C PRO A 299 -34.93 -1.64 6.19
N VAL A 300 -34.57 -0.35 6.29
CA VAL A 300 -33.92 0.19 7.49
C VAL A 300 -34.93 0.22 8.63
N GLY A 301 -34.47 -0.09 9.84
CA GLY A 301 -35.32 -0.02 11.03
C GLY A 301 -35.75 1.41 11.36
N ALA A 302 -36.74 1.55 12.24
CA ALA A 302 -37.15 2.85 12.77
C ALA A 302 -35.93 3.62 13.33
N ASP A 303 -35.91 4.93 13.11
CA ASP A 303 -34.81 5.82 13.54
C ASP A 303 -33.41 5.36 13.08
N GLY A 304 -33.32 4.75 11.89
CA GLY A 304 -32.05 4.30 11.32
C GLY A 304 -31.41 3.11 12.05
N ALA A 305 -32.20 2.36 12.83
CA ALA A 305 -31.72 1.17 13.52
C ALA A 305 -31.31 0.07 12.51
N MET A 306 -30.23 -0.64 12.83
CA MET A 306 -29.73 -1.70 11.98
C MET A 306 -30.63 -2.95 12.04
N PRO A 307 -31.17 -3.46 10.91
CA PRO A 307 -32.07 -4.60 10.87
C PRO A 307 -31.31 -5.94 10.92
N VAL A 308 -30.71 -6.25 12.08
CA VAL A 308 -29.81 -7.40 12.30
C VAL A 308 -30.43 -8.72 11.80
N ASP A 309 -31.66 -9.02 12.19
CA ASP A 309 -32.32 -10.29 11.86
C ASP A 309 -32.56 -10.42 10.35
N ALA A 310 -32.93 -9.33 9.67
CA ALA A 310 -33.16 -9.34 8.23
C ALA A 310 -31.84 -9.54 7.45
N LEU A 311 -30.76 -8.91 7.92
CA LEU A 311 -29.41 -9.10 7.38
C LEU A 311 -28.92 -10.54 7.55
N ALA A 312 -29.11 -11.11 8.75
CA ALA A 312 -28.76 -12.50 9.02
C ALA A 312 -29.58 -13.47 8.15
N ASN A 313 -30.87 -13.20 7.93
CA ASN A 313 -31.74 -14.02 7.09
C ASN A 313 -31.33 -14.07 5.60
N VAL A 314 -30.70 -13.01 5.10
CA VAL A 314 -30.12 -13.01 3.73
C VAL A 314 -28.66 -13.48 3.71
N GLY A 315 -28.14 -13.99 4.83
CA GLY A 315 -26.82 -14.62 4.91
C GLY A 315 -25.65 -13.65 5.12
N VAL A 316 -25.91 -12.39 5.52
CA VAL A 316 -24.82 -11.48 5.91
C VAL A 316 -24.19 -11.96 7.20
N GLN A 317 -22.88 -12.17 7.19
CA GLN A 317 -22.08 -12.65 8.31
C GLN A 317 -21.41 -11.49 9.06
N ALA A 318 -20.90 -10.51 8.33
CA ALA A 318 -20.16 -9.37 8.88
C ALA A 318 -20.41 -8.09 8.09
N MET A 319 -20.23 -6.94 8.75
CA MET A 319 -20.27 -5.62 8.12
C MET A 319 -19.07 -4.79 8.54
N CYS A 320 -18.20 -4.49 7.57
CA CYS A 320 -16.96 -3.75 7.79
C CYS A 320 -17.01 -2.40 7.09
N GLY A 321 -16.42 -1.39 7.72
CA GLY A 321 -16.18 -0.10 7.07
C GLY A 321 -15.21 -0.23 5.90
N LYS A 322 -15.31 0.67 4.92
CA LYS A 322 -14.23 0.92 3.95
C LYS A 322 -12.99 1.47 4.68
N ALA A 323 -11.85 1.59 3.98
CA ALA A 323 -10.55 2.01 4.50
C ALA A 323 -10.58 2.99 5.70
N LEU A 324 -11.28 4.14 5.59
CA LEU A 324 -11.37 5.10 6.71
C LEU A 324 -12.18 4.56 7.88
N LEU A 325 -13.38 4.07 7.60
CA LEU A 325 -14.30 3.62 8.64
C LEU A 325 -13.85 2.32 9.29
N LEU A 326 -13.13 1.44 8.61
CA LEU A 326 -12.57 0.22 9.19
C LEU A 326 -11.70 0.56 10.42
N VAL A 327 -10.81 1.53 10.25
CA VAL A 327 -9.89 1.97 11.30
C VAL A 327 -10.66 2.61 12.46
N ILE A 328 -11.63 3.48 12.18
CA ILE A 328 -12.46 4.10 13.22
C ILE A 328 -13.30 3.02 13.93
N GLN A 329 -13.93 2.13 13.17
CA GLN A 329 -14.77 1.03 13.66
C GLN A 329 -13.97 0.17 14.62
N ALA A 330 -12.81 -0.37 14.24
CA ALA A 330 -11.99 -1.22 15.11
C ALA A 330 -11.63 -0.57 16.47
N ARG A 331 -11.50 0.76 16.49
CA ARG A 331 -11.12 1.56 17.66
C ARG A 331 -12.30 2.11 18.45
N LEU A 332 -13.53 1.88 18.03
CA LEU A 332 -14.70 2.54 18.62
C LEU A 332 -15.26 1.76 19.81
N GLY A 333 -15.57 2.47 20.91
CA GLY A 333 -16.42 1.99 21.99
C GLY A 333 -15.77 0.93 22.90
N GLN A 334 -16.59 0.28 23.72
CA GLN A 334 -16.13 -0.74 24.67
C GLN A 334 -15.64 -2.02 23.99
N GLY A 335 -16.27 -2.43 22.89
CA GLY A 335 -15.80 -3.54 22.06
C GLY A 335 -14.59 -3.19 21.19
N GLY A 336 -14.04 -1.97 21.29
CA GLY A 336 -12.86 -1.51 20.55
C GLY A 336 -11.62 -1.52 21.41
N GLY A 337 -10.48 -1.17 20.82
CA GLY A 337 -9.26 -0.98 21.59
C GLY A 337 -8.19 -0.22 20.83
N PRO A 338 -7.07 0.12 21.50
CA PRO A 338 -5.93 0.72 20.85
C PRO A 338 -5.45 -0.15 19.69
N LEU A 339 -5.31 0.43 18.49
CA LEU A 339 -4.98 -0.31 17.27
C LEU A 339 -3.50 -0.13 16.92
N ALA A 340 -2.76 -1.24 16.93
CA ALA A 340 -1.34 -1.27 16.61
C ALA A 340 -1.11 -1.31 15.09
N LEU A 341 -0.38 -0.33 14.58
CA LEU A 341 0.05 -0.20 13.18
C LEU A 341 1.57 -0.01 13.12
N PRO A 342 2.24 -0.45 12.04
CA PRO A 342 3.63 -0.06 11.82
C PRO A 342 3.74 1.47 11.64
N TYR A 343 4.96 2.02 11.81
CA TYR A 343 5.28 3.41 11.51
C TYR A 343 4.83 3.78 10.08
N ARG A 344 4.27 4.99 9.91
CA ARG A 344 3.45 5.46 8.77
C ARG A 344 2.13 4.71 8.56
N GLY A 345 2.06 3.40 8.76
CA GLY A 345 0.84 2.61 8.58
C GLY A 345 0.27 2.74 7.15
N SER A 346 -1.05 2.81 7.01
CA SER A 346 -1.68 3.01 5.71
C SER A 346 -1.55 4.46 5.21
N LEU A 347 -1.40 4.66 3.91
CA LEU A 347 -1.26 6.01 3.32
C LEU A 347 -2.48 6.91 3.57
N TYR A 348 -3.66 6.33 3.79
CA TYR A 348 -4.90 7.05 4.03
C TYR A 348 -5.13 7.51 5.48
N MET A 349 -4.19 7.26 6.41
CA MET A 349 -4.36 7.61 7.83
C MET A 349 -4.72 9.09 8.09
N PRO A 350 -4.15 10.10 7.39
CA PRO A 350 -4.58 11.49 7.55
C PRO A 350 -6.08 11.71 7.34
N ALA A 351 -6.68 11.03 6.34
CA ALA A 351 -8.11 11.10 6.07
C ALA A 351 -8.95 10.46 7.19
N VAL A 352 -8.43 9.41 7.84
CA VAL A 352 -9.08 8.78 9.00
C VAL A 352 -9.17 9.75 10.17
N ASP A 353 -8.06 10.37 10.53
CA ASP A 353 -8.00 11.29 11.67
C ASP A 353 -8.86 12.53 11.39
N ARG A 354 -8.84 13.01 10.13
CA ARG A 354 -9.68 14.14 9.73
C ARG A 354 -11.17 13.81 9.79
N LEU A 355 -11.56 12.62 9.35
CA LEU A 355 -12.96 12.17 9.43
C LEU A 355 -13.39 12.02 10.90
N ALA A 356 -12.57 11.39 11.74
CA ALA A 356 -12.87 11.22 13.17
C ALA A 356 -13.06 12.58 13.87
N ALA A 357 -12.19 13.56 13.59
CA ALA A 357 -12.31 14.91 14.15
C ALA A 357 -13.59 15.63 13.70
N LYS A 358 -13.96 15.51 12.41
CA LYS A 358 -15.21 16.08 11.88
C LYS A 358 -16.46 15.45 12.50
N LEU A 359 -16.51 14.11 12.54
CA LEU A 359 -17.62 13.39 13.17
C LEU A 359 -17.77 13.76 14.64
N ALA A 360 -16.66 13.93 15.37
CA ALA A 360 -16.70 14.37 16.76
C ALA A 360 -17.20 15.82 16.92
N ALA A 361 -16.70 16.75 16.10
CA ALA A 361 -17.09 18.16 16.16
C ALA A 361 -18.60 18.34 15.94
N ASP A 362 -19.20 17.50 15.10
CA ASP A 362 -20.63 17.57 14.77
C ASP A 362 -21.49 16.63 15.63
N GLY A 363 -20.91 16.01 16.67
CA GLY A 363 -21.63 15.13 17.59
C GLY A 363 -22.09 13.80 16.97
N LEU A 364 -21.53 13.40 15.83
CA LEU A 364 -21.86 12.19 15.07
C LEU A 364 -20.96 10.99 15.42
N LEU A 365 -19.87 11.17 16.17
CA LEU A 365 -19.02 10.06 16.59
C LEU A 365 -19.69 9.28 17.74
N PRO A 366 -20.13 8.01 17.54
CA PRO A 366 -21.08 7.36 18.45
C PRO A 366 -20.42 6.72 19.69
N GLY A 367 -19.26 7.19 20.11
CA GLY A 367 -18.56 6.70 21.30
C GLY A 367 -17.12 7.18 21.41
N THR A 368 -16.41 6.70 22.44
CA THR A 368 -14.99 6.99 22.62
C THR A 368 -14.16 6.25 21.58
N LEU A 369 -13.25 6.98 20.95
CA LEU A 369 -12.29 6.44 19.99
C LEU A 369 -10.97 6.16 20.70
N HIS A 370 -10.55 4.89 20.72
CA HIS A 370 -9.26 4.47 21.27
C HIS A 370 -8.10 4.99 20.40
N PRO A 371 -6.88 5.14 20.94
CA PRO A 371 -5.74 5.66 20.19
C PRO A 371 -5.22 4.68 19.13
N LEU A 372 -4.43 5.21 18.20
CA LEU A 372 -3.52 4.41 17.39
C LEU A 372 -2.24 4.17 18.19
N VAL A 373 -1.67 2.99 18.05
CA VAL A 373 -0.35 2.67 18.61
C VAL A 373 0.59 2.38 17.47
N ARG A 374 1.68 3.13 17.38
CA ARG A 374 2.70 2.93 16.35
C ARG A 374 3.79 2.02 16.85
N VAL A 375 4.23 1.11 15.98
CA VAL A 375 5.42 0.29 16.18
C VAL A 375 6.47 0.71 15.16
N ARG A 376 7.57 1.28 15.63
CA ARG A 376 8.68 1.75 14.79
C ARG A 376 9.94 0.95 15.04
N PHE A 377 10.51 0.41 13.97
CA PHE A 377 11.70 -0.44 14.03
C PHE A 377 13.00 0.31 13.81
N HIS A 378 12.99 1.53 13.26
CA HIS A 378 14.22 2.27 12.98
C HIS A 378 15.24 1.43 12.20
N LEU A 379 14.78 0.61 11.24
CA LEU A 379 15.66 -0.29 10.50
C LEU A 379 16.79 0.50 9.82
N LEU A 380 16.46 1.61 9.18
CA LEU A 380 17.45 2.40 8.41
C LEU A 380 18.49 3.06 9.33
N ASP A 381 18.08 3.50 10.52
CA ASP A 381 19.00 4.02 11.53
C ASP A 381 19.91 2.92 12.09
N ARG A 382 19.35 1.74 12.37
CA ARG A 382 20.07 0.65 13.06
C ARG A 382 21.08 -0.06 12.18
N ILE A 383 20.90 -0.05 10.86
CA ILE A 383 21.91 -0.59 9.95
C ILE A 383 23.18 0.29 9.88
N ALA A 384 23.20 1.48 10.51
CA ALA A 384 24.39 2.30 10.68
C ALA A 384 25.54 1.57 11.40
N GLU A 385 25.22 0.57 12.21
CA GLU A 385 26.20 -0.22 12.95
C GLU A 385 26.80 -1.37 12.12
N LEU A 386 26.35 -1.56 10.87
CA LEU A 386 26.66 -2.74 10.08
C LEU A 386 27.51 -2.42 8.84
N ASP A 387 28.63 -3.16 8.72
CA ASP A 387 29.51 -3.16 7.55
C ASP A 387 29.15 -4.21 6.50
N THR A 388 27.94 -4.76 6.58
CA THR A 388 27.45 -5.77 5.64
C THR A 388 27.18 -5.11 4.29
N PRO A 389 27.82 -5.57 3.20
CA PRO A 389 27.54 -5.08 1.86
C PRO A 389 26.12 -5.40 1.45
N ILE A 390 25.46 -4.41 0.87
CA ILE A 390 24.13 -4.51 0.26
C ILE A 390 24.24 -4.10 -1.20
N ARG A 391 23.56 -4.82 -2.08
CA ARG A 391 23.34 -4.37 -3.45
C ARG A 391 22.13 -3.45 -3.46
N LEU A 392 22.33 -2.23 -3.94
CA LEU A 392 21.30 -1.22 -4.03
C LEU A 392 20.30 -1.54 -5.15
N PRO A 393 19.00 -1.30 -4.94
CA PRO A 393 18.04 -1.22 -6.02
C PRO A 393 18.45 -0.20 -7.08
N ALA A 394 18.07 -0.43 -8.34
CA ALA A 394 18.50 0.38 -9.48
C ALA A 394 18.14 1.87 -9.38
N HIS A 395 17.10 2.22 -8.62
CA HIS A 395 16.71 3.61 -8.41
C HIS A 395 17.59 4.33 -7.37
N LEU A 396 18.30 3.60 -6.50
CA LEU A 396 19.19 4.15 -5.47
C LEU A 396 20.66 4.18 -5.90
N ALA A 397 21.11 3.18 -6.66
CA ALA A 397 22.51 3.06 -7.08
C ALA A 397 23.10 4.36 -7.71
N PRO A 398 22.35 5.14 -8.53
CA PRO A 398 22.86 6.40 -9.09
C PRO A 398 23.26 7.45 -8.05
N TYR A 399 22.62 7.50 -6.88
CA TYR A 399 22.97 8.47 -5.82
C TYR A 399 24.30 8.13 -5.14
N PHE A 400 24.71 6.86 -5.18
CA PHE A 400 25.97 6.40 -4.59
C PHE A 400 27.09 6.22 -5.63
N GLY A 401 26.76 6.27 -6.93
CA GLY A 401 27.69 6.03 -8.03
C GLY A 401 28.20 4.58 -8.13
N ARG A 402 27.56 3.64 -7.42
CA ARG A 402 27.92 2.22 -7.35
C ARG A 402 26.71 1.39 -6.94
N ASP A 403 26.69 0.14 -7.38
CA ASP A 403 25.56 -0.77 -7.13
C ASP A 403 25.68 -1.52 -5.79
N GLU A 404 26.85 -1.51 -5.15
CA GLU A 404 27.10 -2.18 -3.86
C GLU A 404 27.77 -1.22 -2.88
N ILE A 405 27.18 -1.11 -1.69
CA ILE A 405 27.67 -0.27 -0.59
C ILE A 405 27.59 -1.03 0.75
N PRO A 406 28.41 -0.69 1.75
CA PRO A 406 28.15 -1.07 3.14
C PRO A 406 26.79 -0.54 3.62
N ALA A 407 26.05 -1.30 4.42
CA ALA A 407 24.75 -0.89 4.96
C ALA A 407 24.85 0.42 5.79
N ARG A 408 25.95 0.64 6.51
CA ARG A 408 26.21 1.90 7.21
C ARG A 408 26.27 3.13 6.30
N ASP A 409 26.73 2.98 5.06
CA ASP A 409 26.81 4.09 4.10
C ASP A 409 25.39 4.51 3.67
N LEU A 410 24.46 3.54 3.55
CA LEU A 410 23.05 3.83 3.31
C LEU A 410 22.44 4.58 4.50
N ALA A 411 22.65 4.08 5.72
CA ALA A 411 22.12 4.68 6.94
C ALA A 411 22.54 6.15 7.09
N ALA A 412 23.81 6.44 6.80
CA ALA A 412 24.34 7.79 6.89
C ALA A 412 23.76 8.75 5.83
N ALA A 413 23.48 8.24 4.63
CA ALA A 413 23.09 9.07 3.49
C ALA A 413 21.56 9.21 3.32
N TYR A 414 20.76 8.25 3.78
CA TYR A 414 19.32 8.21 3.45
C TYR A 414 18.53 9.45 3.91
N PRO A 415 18.78 10.09 5.08
CA PRO A 415 17.97 11.23 5.51
C PRO A 415 18.16 12.45 4.60
N GLU A 416 19.41 12.74 4.24
CA GLU A 416 19.75 13.84 3.32
C GLU A 416 19.23 13.51 1.91
N LEU A 417 19.40 12.27 1.45
CA LEU A 417 18.90 11.83 0.15
C LEU A 417 17.38 11.96 0.02
N ALA A 418 16.61 11.57 1.05
CA ALA A 418 15.16 11.72 1.05
C ALA A 418 14.74 13.19 1.07
N ALA A 419 15.44 14.03 1.85
CA ALA A 419 15.19 15.48 1.92
C ALA A 419 15.50 16.18 0.59
N ASP A 420 16.66 15.91 0.00
CA ASP A 420 17.09 16.44 -1.31
C ASP A 420 16.12 16.02 -2.42
N ALA A 421 15.66 14.77 -2.40
CA ALA A 421 14.67 14.29 -3.35
C ALA A 421 13.33 15.03 -3.20
N ALA A 422 12.87 15.24 -1.97
CA ALA A 422 11.65 16.01 -1.69
C ALA A 422 11.77 17.46 -2.17
N GLU A 423 12.87 18.14 -1.84
CA GLU A 423 13.14 19.53 -2.25
C GLU A 423 13.23 19.65 -3.78
N ARG A 424 13.89 18.68 -4.44
CA ARG A 424 14.00 18.67 -5.90
C ARG A 424 12.64 18.48 -6.56
N LEU A 425 11.81 17.57 -6.07
CA LEU A 425 10.44 17.39 -6.58
C LEU A 425 9.60 18.65 -6.42
N ASP A 426 9.73 19.38 -5.32
CA ASP A 426 9.04 20.66 -5.12
C ASP A 426 9.56 21.75 -6.07
N THR A 427 10.90 21.89 -6.17
CA THR A 427 11.58 22.79 -7.10
C THR A 427 11.11 22.59 -8.53
N LEU A 428 11.01 21.34 -8.98
CA LEU A 428 10.61 20.98 -10.34
C LEU A 428 9.15 21.34 -10.66
N ARG A 429 8.29 21.61 -9.67
CA ARG A 429 6.92 22.11 -9.91
C ARG A 429 6.90 23.51 -10.52
N CYS A 430 7.90 24.33 -10.24
CA CYS A 430 8.01 25.68 -10.79
C CYS A 430 8.71 25.68 -12.16
N PRO A 431 8.07 26.17 -13.25
CA PRO A 431 8.66 26.12 -14.60
C PRO A 431 10.04 26.77 -14.71
N ARG A 432 10.25 27.92 -14.06
CA ARG A 432 11.52 28.64 -14.07
C ARG A 432 12.60 27.87 -13.31
N ALA A 433 12.26 27.31 -12.16
CA ALA A 433 13.20 26.55 -11.33
C ALA A 433 13.55 25.22 -12.00
N ARG A 434 12.59 24.55 -12.63
CA ARG A 434 12.84 23.37 -13.48
C ARG A 434 13.82 23.64 -14.61
N GLN A 435 13.68 24.75 -15.33
CA GLN A 435 14.64 25.13 -16.37
C GLN A 435 16.02 25.44 -15.79
N ALA A 436 16.10 26.10 -14.63
CA ALA A 436 17.36 26.36 -13.94
C ALA A 436 18.06 25.05 -13.54
N TRP A 437 17.31 24.12 -12.94
CA TRP A 437 17.80 22.79 -12.59
C TRP A 437 18.32 22.03 -13.82
N GLN A 438 17.59 22.08 -14.95
CA GLN A 438 18.03 21.46 -16.21
C GLN A 438 19.35 22.07 -16.73
N ARG A 439 19.55 23.38 -16.62
CA ARG A 439 20.82 24.03 -17.01
C ARG A 439 21.99 23.62 -16.14
N GLU A 440 21.75 23.47 -14.85
CA GLU A 440 22.77 23.07 -13.89
C GLU A 440 23.14 21.59 -14.03
N ASN A 441 22.14 20.71 -14.19
CA ASN A 441 22.32 19.26 -14.10
C ASN A 441 22.46 18.58 -15.47
N LEU A 442 22.01 19.24 -16.55
CA LEU A 442 22.12 18.75 -17.93
C LEU A 442 22.75 19.83 -18.84
N PRO A 443 23.92 20.38 -18.46
CA PRO A 443 24.50 21.56 -19.12
C PRO A 443 24.84 21.32 -20.59
N GLU A 444 25.33 20.13 -20.93
CA GLU A 444 25.67 19.77 -22.32
C GLU A 444 24.42 19.77 -23.23
N LEU A 445 23.30 19.21 -22.75
CA LEU A 445 22.04 19.20 -23.50
C LEU A 445 21.46 20.61 -23.64
N MET A 446 21.54 21.42 -22.58
CA MET A 446 21.06 22.80 -22.62
C MET A 446 21.90 23.66 -23.56
N ALA A 447 23.23 23.52 -23.54
CA ALA A 447 24.11 24.20 -24.48
C ALA A 447 23.82 23.79 -25.94
N ALA A 448 23.64 22.48 -26.21
CA ALA A 448 23.28 22.01 -27.54
C ALA A 448 21.92 22.55 -28.02
N LEU A 449 20.94 22.69 -27.12
CA LEU A 449 19.64 23.31 -27.44
C LEU A 449 19.78 24.80 -27.75
N ASP A 450 20.55 25.53 -26.95
CA ASP A 450 20.81 26.97 -27.17
C ASP A 450 21.56 27.19 -28.50
N ASP A 451 22.53 26.34 -28.83
CA ASP A 451 23.24 26.36 -30.12
C ASP A 451 22.30 26.09 -31.30
N ASN A 452 21.41 25.11 -31.19
CA ASN A 452 20.42 24.81 -32.23
C ASN A 452 19.42 25.94 -32.41
N GLU A 453 19.00 26.59 -31.32
CA GLU A 453 18.13 27.76 -31.37
C GLU A 453 18.82 28.95 -32.03
N ALA A 454 20.11 29.18 -31.73
CA ALA A 454 20.92 30.20 -32.38
C ALA A 454 21.07 29.94 -33.89
N ARG A 455 21.34 28.68 -34.27
CA ARG A 455 21.41 28.26 -35.69
C ARG A 455 20.06 28.43 -36.40
N ARG A 456 18.95 28.05 -35.75
CA ARG A 456 17.60 28.26 -36.28
C ARG A 456 17.30 29.73 -36.55
N ARG A 457 17.67 30.62 -35.63
CA ARG A 457 17.51 32.08 -35.81
C ARG A 457 18.39 32.62 -36.94
N ALA A 458 19.63 32.15 -37.04
CA ALA A 458 20.53 32.56 -38.12
C ALA A 458 19.98 32.16 -39.50
N LEU A 459 19.45 30.94 -39.63
CA LEU A 459 18.82 30.46 -40.87
C LEU A 459 17.52 31.19 -41.22
N ALA A 460 16.73 31.61 -40.24
CA ALA A 460 15.53 32.42 -40.49
C ALA A 460 15.83 33.78 -41.15
N HIS A 461 17.08 34.24 -41.09
CA HIS A 461 17.55 35.48 -41.70
C HIS A 461 18.41 35.28 -42.97
N ALA A 462 18.60 34.03 -43.43
CA ALA A 462 19.39 33.67 -44.61
C ALA A 462 18.53 32.97 -45.67
N ASP A 463 18.99 32.95 -46.94
CA ASP A 463 18.40 32.13 -48.01
C ASP A 463 18.65 30.64 -47.71
N THR A 464 17.75 30.05 -46.94
CA THR A 464 17.87 28.69 -46.39
C THR A 464 16.98 27.70 -47.13
N THR A 465 17.47 26.49 -47.38
CA THR A 465 16.65 25.44 -48.00
C THR A 465 15.67 24.80 -47.01
N PRO A 466 14.50 24.31 -47.46
CA PRO A 466 13.57 23.57 -46.60
C PRO A 466 14.21 22.36 -45.87
N GLU A 467 15.19 21.73 -46.50
CA GLU A 467 15.94 20.59 -45.95
C GLU A 467 16.76 21.00 -44.71
N GLN A 468 17.51 22.10 -44.80
CA GLN A 468 18.31 22.63 -43.70
C GLN A 468 17.46 23.03 -42.48
N MET A 469 16.26 23.59 -42.73
CA MET A 469 15.30 23.91 -41.67
C MET A 469 14.70 22.65 -41.03
N SER A 470 14.42 21.62 -41.83
CA SER A 470 13.92 20.33 -41.35
C SER A 470 14.94 19.63 -40.46
N ASP A 471 16.22 19.60 -40.86
CA ASP A 471 17.28 18.92 -40.10
C ASP A 471 17.48 19.53 -38.71
N ILE A 472 17.54 20.86 -38.61
CA ILE A 472 17.67 21.54 -37.30
C ILE A 472 16.43 21.33 -36.44
N TRP A 473 15.23 21.31 -37.05
CA TRP A 473 14.01 21.02 -36.29
C TRP A 473 14.00 19.60 -35.74
N GLN A 474 14.38 18.60 -36.55
CA GLN A 474 14.47 17.21 -36.12
C GLN A 474 15.51 17.04 -35.01
N HIS A 475 16.68 17.67 -35.16
CA HIS A 475 17.74 17.60 -34.16
C HIS A 475 17.34 18.29 -32.84
N THR A 476 16.71 19.46 -32.91
CA THR A 476 16.17 20.16 -31.73
C THR A 476 15.13 19.31 -31.02
N LYS A 477 14.23 18.67 -31.78
CA LYS A 477 13.21 17.77 -31.22
C LYS A 477 13.84 16.57 -30.52
N ALA A 478 14.87 15.96 -31.09
CA ALA A 478 15.59 14.84 -30.47
C ALA A 478 16.26 15.25 -29.14
N LEU A 479 16.92 16.41 -29.11
CA LEU A 479 17.52 16.97 -27.89
C LEU A 479 16.46 17.30 -26.81
N GLN A 480 15.31 17.85 -27.20
CA GLN A 480 14.20 18.12 -26.28
C GLN A 480 13.62 16.82 -25.70
N GLN A 481 13.50 15.78 -26.53
CA GLN A 481 13.06 14.46 -26.10
C GLN A 481 14.04 13.84 -25.10
N GLU A 482 15.35 13.93 -25.35
CA GLU A 482 16.37 13.44 -24.42
C GLU A 482 16.37 14.22 -23.09
N LEU A 483 16.24 15.55 -23.15
CA LEU A 483 16.11 16.39 -21.95
C LEU A 483 14.90 15.98 -21.10
N LEU A 484 13.76 15.73 -21.76
CA LEU A 484 12.52 15.33 -21.10
C LEU A 484 12.63 13.92 -20.50
N ASP A 485 13.23 12.95 -21.20
CA ASP A 485 13.45 11.60 -20.67
C ASP A 485 14.36 11.62 -19.44
N LYS A 486 15.48 12.35 -19.48
CA LYS A 486 16.38 12.49 -18.31
C LYS A 486 15.69 13.17 -17.13
N THR A 487 14.88 14.19 -17.40
CA THR A 487 14.08 14.86 -16.35
C THR A 487 13.06 13.89 -15.75
N LEU A 488 12.33 13.13 -16.57
CA LEU A 488 11.35 12.14 -16.11
C LEU A 488 12.00 11.04 -15.26
N ARG A 489 13.16 10.51 -15.68
CA ARG A 489 13.91 9.53 -14.90
C ARG A 489 14.39 10.08 -13.56
N GLN A 490 14.76 11.36 -13.50
CA GLN A 490 15.07 12.01 -12.23
C GLN A 490 13.84 12.09 -11.32
N VAL A 491 12.70 12.54 -11.85
CA VAL A 491 11.42 12.58 -11.09
C VAL A 491 11.04 11.20 -10.55
N ALA A 492 11.21 10.15 -11.37
CA ALA A 492 10.94 8.78 -10.96
C ALA A 492 11.86 8.34 -9.79
N ARG A 493 13.16 8.63 -9.86
CA ARG A 493 14.12 8.31 -8.78
C ARG A 493 13.81 9.09 -7.50
N ASP A 494 13.60 10.40 -7.61
CA ASP A 494 13.34 11.24 -6.45
C ASP A 494 12.01 10.88 -5.77
N THR A 495 11.00 10.44 -6.53
CA THR A 495 9.73 9.95 -5.95
C THR A 495 9.98 8.77 -5.01
N GLN A 496 10.84 7.84 -5.39
CA GLN A 496 11.16 6.65 -4.60
C GLN A 496 12.12 6.98 -3.45
N ALA A 497 13.12 7.84 -3.71
CA ALA A 497 14.08 8.30 -2.71
C ALA A 497 13.42 9.08 -1.55
N ARG A 498 12.44 9.95 -1.87
CA ARG A 498 11.64 10.69 -0.88
C ARG A 498 10.95 9.77 0.12
N ASP A 499 10.46 8.62 -0.34
CA ASP A 499 9.63 7.71 0.45
C ASP A 499 10.42 6.54 1.05
N LEU A 500 11.77 6.61 1.06
CA LEU A 500 12.61 5.52 1.59
C LEU A 500 12.33 5.16 3.04
N ASP A 501 11.92 6.13 3.86
CA ASP A 501 11.58 5.91 5.26
C ASP A 501 10.30 5.05 5.44
N TYR A 502 9.53 4.79 4.38
CA TYR A 502 8.51 3.76 4.37
C TYR A 502 9.08 2.40 4.80
N TRP A 503 10.28 2.06 4.31
CA TRP A 503 10.96 0.79 4.60
C TRP A 503 11.61 0.76 5.99
N ASP A 504 11.58 1.86 6.75
CA ASP A 504 12.12 1.92 8.12
C ASP A 504 11.39 0.99 9.09
N SER A 505 10.14 0.61 8.77
CA SER A 505 9.30 -0.25 9.60
C SER A 505 8.32 -1.13 8.80
N ARG A 506 8.54 -1.29 7.50
CA ARG A 506 7.67 -2.07 6.58
C ARG A 506 8.47 -3.07 5.78
N GLY A 507 7.78 -4.07 5.24
CA GLY A 507 8.39 -5.09 4.37
C GLY A 507 8.91 -6.32 5.12
N ALA A 508 9.80 -7.08 4.52
CA ALA A 508 10.28 -8.36 5.05
C ALA A 508 11.38 -8.18 6.12
N LEU A 509 11.11 -7.39 7.16
CA LEU A 509 12.08 -6.95 8.16
C LEU A 509 12.84 -8.12 8.81
N TRP A 510 12.16 -9.23 9.08
CA TRP A 510 12.78 -10.39 9.73
C TRP A 510 13.92 -10.98 8.88
N PRO A 511 13.68 -11.50 7.67
CA PRO A 511 14.78 -12.05 6.88
C PRO A 511 15.79 -11.00 6.43
N TRP A 512 15.41 -9.73 6.25
CA TRP A 512 16.36 -8.65 6.00
C TRP A 512 17.34 -8.47 7.16
N ALA A 513 16.84 -8.42 8.40
CA ALA A 513 17.69 -8.31 9.58
C ALA A 513 18.63 -9.52 9.74
N ILE A 514 18.15 -10.74 9.45
CA ILE A 514 18.98 -11.95 9.44
C ILE A 514 20.12 -11.85 8.42
N ALA A 515 19.83 -11.33 7.22
CA ALA A 515 20.85 -11.11 6.20
C ALA A 515 21.89 -10.07 6.63
N LEU A 516 21.41 -8.95 7.17
CA LEU A 516 22.22 -7.79 7.55
C LEU A 516 23.15 -8.09 8.72
N GLY A 517 22.62 -8.58 9.84
CA GLY A 517 23.38 -8.76 11.08
C GLY A 517 23.11 -10.08 11.83
N GLY A 518 22.24 -10.93 11.28
CA GLY A 518 21.89 -12.21 11.89
C GLY A 518 20.88 -12.10 13.03
N GLU A 519 20.71 -13.21 13.77
CA GLU A 519 19.71 -13.33 14.84
C GLU A 519 19.88 -12.26 15.92
N ALA A 520 21.11 -11.94 16.30
CA ALA A 520 21.39 -10.92 17.31
C ALA A 520 20.91 -9.53 16.88
N PHE A 521 21.10 -9.17 15.60
CA PHE A 521 20.60 -7.91 15.08
C PHE A 521 19.07 -7.90 14.99
N TYR A 522 18.46 -9.01 14.58
CA TYR A 522 17.00 -9.13 14.59
C TYR A 522 16.41 -9.00 16.00
N GLN A 523 16.99 -9.69 16.99
CA GLN A 523 16.54 -9.59 18.38
C GLN A 523 16.69 -8.16 18.91
N HIS A 524 17.81 -7.51 18.63
CA HIS A 524 17.99 -6.10 18.95
C HIS A 524 16.92 -5.22 18.31
N LEU A 525 16.59 -5.46 17.03
CA LEU A 525 15.54 -4.76 16.30
C LEU A 525 14.17 -4.87 17.00
N ILE A 526 13.82 -6.07 17.48
CA ILE A 526 12.57 -6.34 18.20
C ILE A 526 12.54 -5.68 19.58
N GLU A 527 13.59 -5.86 20.38
CA GLU A 527 13.63 -5.36 21.77
C GLU A 527 13.61 -3.83 21.84
N SER A 528 14.36 -3.19 20.94
CA SER A 528 14.51 -1.74 20.91
C SER A 528 13.44 -1.04 20.07
N ALA A 529 12.52 -1.76 19.41
CA ALA A 529 11.41 -1.15 18.66
C ALA A 529 10.68 -0.09 19.52
N GLU A 530 10.36 1.06 18.95
CA GLU A 530 9.58 2.08 19.63
C GLU A 530 8.09 1.70 19.57
N VAL A 531 7.39 1.84 20.69
CA VAL A 531 5.94 1.65 20.77
C VAL A 531 5.34 2.86 21.46
N TYR A 532 4.57 3.67 20.73
CA TYR A 532 4.00 4.91 21.24
C TYR A 532 2.55 5.08 20.77
N GLU A 533 1.75 5.77 21.58
CA GLU A 533 0.39 6.13 21.20
C GLU A 533 0.40 7.45 20.41
N GLU A 534 -0.31 7.49 19.29
CA GLU A 534 -0.61 8.76 18.64
C GLU A 534 -1.72 9.47 19.42
N PRO A 535 -1.58 10.77 19.70
CA PRO A 535 -2.64 11.52 20.34
C PRO A 535 -3.90 11.44 19.48
N VAL A 536 -5.02 11.06 20.09
CA VAL A 536 -6.33 11.19 19.44
C VAL A 536 -6.51 12.68 19.13
N PRO A 537 -6.84 13.07 17.89
CA PRO A 537 -7.04 14.47 17.53
C PRO A 537 -7.92 15.13 18.58
N SER A 538 -7.44 16.22 19.17
CA SER A 538 -8.09 16.88 20.31
C SER A 538 -9.56 17.11 19.99
N LEU A 539 -10.42 16.33 20.63
CA LEU A 539 -11.86 16.54 20.62
C LEU A 539 -12.08 17.91 21.29
N PRO A 540 -12.86 18.83 20.69
CA PRO A 540 -13.20 20.07 21.37
C PRO A 540 -13.77 19.71 22.75
N ALA A 541 -13.21 20.31 23.81
CA ALA A 541 -13.69 20.10 25.16
C ALA A 541 -15.19 20.47 25.20
N THR A 542 -16.02 19.49 25.55
CA THR A 542 -17.48 19.62 25.67
C THR A 542 -17.88 20.66 26.69
#